data_AF-A0A8C6ZVW7-F1
#
_entry.id   AF-A0A8C6ZVW7-F1
#
_cell.length_a   1.000
_cell.length_b   1.000
_cell.length_c   1.000
_cell.angle_alpha   90.00
_cell.angle_beta   90.00
_cell.angle_gamma   90.00
#
_symmetry.space_group_name_H-M   'P 1'
#
loop_
_entity.id
_entity.type
_entity.pdbx_description
1 polymer ?
#
loop_
_entity_poly.entity_id
_entity_poly.type
_entity_poly.pdbx_seq_one_letter_code
_entity_poly.pdbx_strand_id
1 'polypeptide(L)'
;CTILLRLLFSFTSSYVRNRYSYLKNDFHYEINCSSIYDQDPGEIGKSLEIRQKYIIDLDDEDIVAMTSDCHLYRTLRKYHLKPVSAEEENFPLAYSLVVHKDAAMVERLIHSLYSHQNIYCIHYDQKAAKSFKSALNNLAKCFPNIFIASKLETVEYAHISRLQADFNCLSDLLASSVPWKYVINLCGQDFPLRSNFQLVAELKKLSGGNMLETIKPSSSKRERFIYHYELMKVPYEYMQMPVKTNISKNPPPHDIEVFVGSAYFVLSREFIQYTLESSLAKDFFDWSRDTYSPDEHFWATLARVPGVPGEIPRSAEDITDLQSKTRLVKWNYLEDHLYPPCTGTHLRSVCIYGAAELRWLMNYGHWFANKFDSKVDPVLIKCLAEKLAEQQKEWVRLSSDSYFLHRGSVNVSR
;
A
#
# COMPACT_ATOMS: atom_id res chain seq x y z
N CYS A 1 12.07 -18.57 -39.24
CA CYS A 1 12.70 -17.24 -39.41
C CYS A 1 12.09 -16.30 -38.38
N THR A 2 12.74 -15.83 -37.33
CA THR A 2 14.14 -15.91 -36.91
C THR A 2 14.12 -15.85 -35.39
N ILE A 3 14.53 -16.95 -34.75
CA ILE A 3 14.73 -17.06 -33.31
C ILE A 3 15.97 -16.21 -32.99
N LEU A 4 15.79 -15.03 -32.39
CA LEU A 4 16.90 -14.20 -31.94
C LEU A 4 17.08 -14.40 -30.43
N LEU A 5 18.13 -15.14 -30.07
CA LEU A 5 18.71 -15.15 -28.72
C LEU A 5 18.88 -13.70 -28.22
N ARG A 6 18.21 -13.34 -27.12
CA ARG A 6 18.57 -12.16 -26.31
C ARG A 6 19.28 -12.64 -25.05
N LEU A 7 20.53 -12.22 -24.90
CA LEU A 7 21.43 -12.37 -23.76
C LEU A 7 20.79 -11.62 -22.55
N LEU A 8 20.38 -12.30 -21.48
CA LEU A 8 21.14 -12.70 -20.28
C LEU A 8 21.37 -11.54 -19.28
N PHE A 9 20.57 -11.53 -18.18
CA PHE A 9 20.85 -11.10 -16.79
C PHE A 9 19.53 -11.23 -15.97
N SER A 10 19.30 -12.35 -15.27
CA SER A 10 18.12 -12.54 -14.39
C SER A 10 18.52 -12.54 -12.92
N PHE A 11 18.12 -11.55 -12.13
CA PHE A 11 18.45 -11.47 -10.70
C PHE A 11 17.77 -12.56 -9.88
N THR A 12 18.45 -13.64 -9.50
CA THR A 12 17.85 -14.73 -8.70
C THR A 12 17.81 -14.39 -7.21
N SER A 13 17.00 -13.39 -6.84
CA SER A 13 16.44 -13.32 -5.49
C SER A 13 15.39 -14.43 -5.32
N SER A 14 15.09 -14.85 -4.09
CA SER A 14 13.90 -15.70 -3.83
C SER A 14 12.58 -15.09 -4.36
N TYR A 15 12.61 -13.78 -4.65
CA TYR A 15 11.58 -12.99 -5.31
C TYR A 15 11.54 -13.08 -6.86
N VAL A 16 12.44 -13.81 -7.51
CA VAL A 16 12.53 -13.93 -9.00
C VAL A 16 12.75 -15.40 -9.44
N ARG A 17 12.29 -16.39 -8.65
CA ARG A 17 12.29 -17.79 -9.11
C ARG A 17 11.12 -18.03 -10.07
N ASN A 18 11.40 -18.00 -11.37
CA ASN A 18 10.51 -18.55 -12.40
C ASN A 18 10.95 -19.99 -12.75
N ARG A 19 10.03 -20.80 -13.29
CA ARG A 19 10.24 -22.18 -13.79
C ARG A 19 11.43 -22.30 -14.76
N TYR A 20 11.82 -21.21 -15.40
CA TYR A 20 12.88 -21.13 -16.42
C TYR A 20 14.26 -20.70 -15.90
N SER A 21 14.42 -20.36 -14.61
CA SER A 21 15.69 -19.82 -14.08
C SER A 21 16.79 -20.86 -13.84
N TYR A 22 16.68 -22.07 -14.40
CA TYR A 22 17.66 -23.14 -14.19
C TYR A 22 18.84 -23.14 -15.17
N LEU A 23 18.90 -22.21 -16.12
CA LEU A 23 19.94 -22.19 -17.14
C LEU A 23 20.41 -20.78 -17.44
N LYS A 24 21.43 -20.30 -16.70
CA LYS A 24 22.68 -19.72 -17.25
C LYS A 24 23.49 -19.03 -16.15
N ASN A 25 24.78 -19.37 -16.10
CA ASN A 25 25.83 -18.62 -15.41
C ASN A 25 25.89 -17.20 -15.99
N ASP A 26 25.52 -16.20 -15.20
CA ASP A 26 25.79 -14.79 -15.46
C ASP A 26 26.37 -14.19 -14.19
N PHE A 27 27.32 -13.26 -14.32
CA PHE A 27 27.94 -12.56 -13.20
C PHE A 27 26.87 -11.81 -12.39
N HIS A 28 26.34 -12.47 -11.36
CA HIS A 28 25.39 -11.89 -10.42
C HIS A 28 26.14 -10.98 -9.46
N TYR A 29 25.79 -9.69 -9.45
CA TYR A 29 26.08 -8.86 -8.29
C TYR A 29 25.24 -9.42 -7.14
N GLU A 30 25.85 -10.26 -6.32
CA GLU A 30 25.25 -10.71 -5.07
C GLU A 30 25.10 -9.47 -4.19
N ILE A 31 23.84 -9.06 -3.99
CA ILE A 31 23.48 -7.91 -3.17
C ILE A 31 23.30 -8.35 -1.72
N ASN A 32 24.13 -7.81 -0.84
CA ASN A 32 24.01 -7.95 0.60
C ASN A 32 23.11 -6.85 1.18
N CYS A 33 21.88 -7.22 1.55
CA CYS A 33 20.91 -6.26 2.05
C CYS A 33 21.21 -5.71 3.45
N SER A 34 22.01 -6.41 4.25
CA SER A 34 22.56 -5.84 5.49
C SER A 34 23.54 -4.71 5.18
N SER A 35 24.43 -4.90 4.20
CA SER A 35 25.37 -3.85 3.77
C SER A 35 24.66 -2.65 3.13
N ILE A 36 23.58 -2.87 2.36
CA ILE A 36 22.71 -1.78 1.89
C ILE A 36 22.09 -1.02 3.08
N TYR A 37 21.57 -1.74 4.08
CA TYR A 37 21.01 -1.13 5.29
C TYR A 37 22.07 -0.35 6.08
N ASP A 38 23.28 -0.87 6.20
CA ASP A 38 24.39 -0.21 6.90
C ASP A 38 24.99 0.96 6.10
N GLN A 39 24.49 1.19 4.88
CA GLN A 39 24.96 2.21 3.93
C GLN A 39 26.43 2.03 3.54
N ASP A 40 26.86 0.78 3.32
CA ASP A 40 28.18 0.48 2.77
C ASP A 40 28.32 1.11 1.36
N PRO A 41 29.31 1.98 1.13
CA PRO A 41 29.45 2.67 -0.15
C PRO A 41 29.66 1.73 -1.35
N GLY A 42 30.34 0.59 -1.14
CA GLY A 42 30.56 -0.40 -2.18
C GLY A 42 29.26 -1.07 -2.60
N GLU A 43 28.44 -1.47 -1.62
CA GLU A 43 27.16 -2.12 -1.87
C GLU A 43 26.12 -1.17 -2.48
N ILE A 44 26.07 0.08 -2.02
CA ILE A 44 25.27 1.14 -2.66
C ILE A 44 25.76 1.38 -4.10
N GLY A 45 27.07 1.37 -4.34
CA GLY A 45 27.67 1.44 -5.66
C GLY A 45 27.19 0.34 -6.61
N LYS A 46 27.08 -0.91 -6.13
CA LYS A 46 26.51 -2.03 -6.91
C LYS A 46 25.05 -1.76 -7.29
N SER A 47 24.23 -1.27 -6.36
CA SER A 47 22.84 -0.89 -6.66
C SER A 47 22.77 0.18 -7.75
N LEU A 48 23.62 1.22 -7.68
CA LEU A 48 23.70 2.25 -8.72
C LEU A 48 24.10 1.68 -10.09
N GLU A 49 25.06 0.74 -10.13
CA GLU A 49 25.46 0.08 -11.37
C GLU A 49 24.32 -0.75 -11.99
N ILE A 50 23.52 -1.42 -11.16
CA ILE A 50 22.34 -2.17 -11.62
C ILE A 50 21.31 -1.24 -12.27
N ARG A 51 21.08 -0.06 -11.67
CA ARG A 51 20.11 0.93 -12.15
C ARG A 51 20.50 1.58 -13.47
N GLN A 52 21.80 1.62 -13.79
CA GLN A 52 22.29 2.13 -15.07
C GLN A 52 22.13 1.11 -16.21
N LYS A 53 21.86 -0.16 -15.88
CA LYS A 53 21.64 -1.23 -16.86
C LYS A 53 20.14 -1.38 -17.18
N TYR A 54 19.85 -2.10 -18.26
CA TYR A 54 18.47 -2.49 -18.57
C TYR A 54 17.98 -3.50 -17.53
N ILE A 55 17.09 -3.08 -16.64
CA ILE A 55 16.51 -3.94 -15.59
C ILE A 55 15.50 -4.89 -16.24
N ILE A 56 15.82 -6.20 -16.20
CA ILE A 56 14.90 -7.27 -16.58
C ILE A 56 14.16 -7.70 -15.32
N ASP A 57 12.85 -7.51 -15.33
CA ASP A 57 11.95 -7.91 -14.26
C ASP A 57 10.85 -8.84 -14.79
N LEU A 58 10.12 -9.49 -13.88
CA LEU A 58 8.94 -10.30 -14.20
C LEU A 58 7.85 -9.42 -14.85
N ASP A 59 7.22 -9.94 -15.89
CA ASP A 59 6.02 -9.34 -16.49
C ASP A 59 4.73 -9.96 -15.95
N ASP A 60 3.57 -9.47 -16.43
CA ASP A 60 2.27 -9.96 -15.97
C ASP A 60 2.05 -11.43 -16.37
N GLU A 61 2.55 -11.84 -17.54
CA GLU A 61 2.48 -13.19 -18.07
C GLU A 61 3.31 -14.18 -17.22
N ASP A 62 4.46 -13.77 -16.72
CA ASP A 62 5.25 -14.53 -15.76
C ASP A 62 4.46 -14.80 -14.47
N ILE A 63 3.74 -13.80 -13.96
CA ILE A 63 2.88 -13.98 -12.77
C ILE A 63 1.73 -14.94 -13.07
N VAL A 64 1.10 -14.86 -14.26
CA VAL A 64 0.09 -15.83 -14.70
C VAL A 64 0.65 -17.25 -14.70
N ALA A 65 1.84 -17.45 -15.27
CA ALA A 65 2.49 -18.76 -15.34
C ALA A 65 2.86 -19.29 -13.95
N MET A 66 3.43 -18.44 -13.09
CA MET A 66 3.83 -18.80 -11.74
C MET A 66 2.64 -19.20 -10.86
N THR A 67 1.51 -18.51 -10.99
CA THR A 67 0.30 -18.73 -10.17
C THR A 67 -0.67 -19.77 -10.75
N SER A 68 -0.32 -20.41 -11.88
CA SER A 68 -1.12 -21.48 -12.48
C SER A 68 -1.18 -22.76 -11.62
N ASP A 69 -0.14 -23.02 -10.83
CA ASP A 69 -0.10 -24.06 -9.81
C ASP A 69 0.07 -23.42 -8.43
N CYS A 70 -1.04 -23.29 -7.70
CA CYS A 70 -1.04 -22.61 -6.41
C CYS A 70 -0.21 -23.31 -5.33
N HIS A 71 -0.11 -24.64 -5.35
CA HIS A 71 0.70 -25.36 -4.37
C HIS A 71 2.19 -25.09 -4.62
N LEU A 72 2.61 -25.20 -5.88
CA LEU A 72 3.97 -24.90 -6.28
C LEU A 72 4.32 -23.42 -6.02
N TYR A 73 3.44 -22.50 -6.42
CA TYR A 73 3.61 -21.06 -6.19
C TYR A 73 3.83 -20.74 -4.70
N ARG A 74 2.92 -21.24 -3.84
CA ARG A 74 2.99 -21.00 -2.39
C ARG A 74 4.25 -21.59 -1.76
N THR A 75 4.70 -22.74 -2.26
CA THR A 75 5.92 -23.40 -1.82
C THR A 75 7.17 -22.62 -2.25
N LEU A 76 7.26 -22.24 -3.53
CA LEU A 76 8.40 -21.48 -4.07
C LEU A 76 8.53 -20.10 -3.43
N ARG A 77 7.41 -19.43 -3.20
CA ARG A 77 7.34 -18.15 -2.46
C ARG A 77 7.40 -18.31 -0.94
N LYS A 78 7.51 -19.52 -0.42
CA LYS A 78 7.70 -19.81 1.02
C LYS A 78 6.62 -19.20 1.92
N TYR A 79 5.37 -19.13 1.45
CA TYR A 79 4.26 -18.59 2.26
C TYR A 79 4.05 -19.38 3.56
N HIS A 80 4.32 -20.70 3.55
CA HIS A 80 4.22 -21.59 4.71
C HIS A 80 5.30 -21.34 5.78
N LEU A 81 6.35 -20.56 5.48
CA LEU A 81 7.43 -20.23 6.42
C LEU A 81 7.26 -18.86 7.07
N LYS A 82 6.16 -18.14 6.78
CA LYS A 82 5.87 -16.85 7.41
C LYS A 82 5.41 -17.08 8.85
N PRO A 83 6.20 -16.66 9.85
CA PRO A 83 5.83 -16.87 11.24
C PRO A 83 4.78 -15.84 11.68
N VAL A 84 3.90 -16.26 12.58
CA VAL A 84 2.81 -15.45 13.13
C VAL A 84 2.80 -15.68 14.65
N SER A 85 2.70 -14.61 15.42
CA SER A 85 2.53 -14.66 16.88
C SER A 85 1.05 -14.79 17.27
N ALA A 86 0.79 -15.28 18.48
CA ALA A 86 -0.57 -15.33 19.03
C ALA A 86 -1.23 -13.94 19.12
N GLU A 87 -0.44 -12.88 19.30
CA GLU A 87 -0.95 -11.50 19.29
C GLU A 87 -1.48 -11.10 17.90
N GLU A 88 -0.75 -11.44 16.85
CA GLU A 88 -1.16 -11.19 15.47
C GLU A 88 -2.36 -12.03 15.05
N GLU A 89 -2.48 -13.28 15.53
CA GLU A 89 -3.66 -14.13 15.28
C GLU A 89 -4.95 -13.52 15.85
N ASN A 90 -4.84 -12.87 17.02
CA ASN A 90 -5.97 -12.24 17.71
C ASN A 90 -6.25 -10.80 17.26
N PHE A 91 -5.45 -10.26 16.32
CA PHE A 91 -5.63 -8.92 15.78
C PHE A 91 -5.57 -8.90 14.25
N PRO A 92 -6.56 -9.50 13.56
CA PRO A 92 -6.54 -9.57 12.11
C PRO A 92 -6.64 -8.18 11.46
N LEU A 93 -5.90 -7.98 10.38
CA LEU A 93 -5.92 -6.76 9.58
C LEU A 93 -6.62 -7.00 8.23
N ALA A 94 -7.27 -5.96 7.73
CA ALA A 94 -7.83 -5.92 6.38
C ALA A 94 -6.99 -5.02 5.47
N TYR A 95 -6.91 -5.37 4.19
CA TYR A 95 -6.21 -4.57 3.18
C TYR A 95 -7.11 -4.31 1.97
N SER A 96 -7.22 -3.04 1.56
CA SER A 96 -7.84 -2.62 0.29
C SER A 96 -6.75 -2.22 -0.69
N LEU A 97 -6.54 -3.00 -1.76
CA LEU A 97 -5.51 -2.73 -2.76
C LEU A 97 -6.15 -2.22 -4.06
N VAL A 98 -5.99 -0.93 -4.36
CA VAL A 98 -6.46 -0.33 -5.62
C VAL A 98 -5.30 -0.25 -6.62
N VAL A 99 -5.34 -1.08 -7.67
CA VAL A 99 -4.19 -1.37 -8.56
C VAL A 99 -4.59 -1.30 -10.04
N HIS A 100 -3.64 -1.08 -10.95
CA HIS A 100 -3.96 -0.96 -12.39
C HIS A 100 -2.88 -1.46 -13.37
N LYS A 101 -1.67 -1.78 -12.90
CA LYS A 101 -0.55 -2.28 -13.71
C LYS A 101 0.50 -2.94 -12.82
N ASP A 102 1.42 -3.65 -13.45
CA ASP A 102 2.60 -4.28 -12.83
C ASP A 102 2.22 -5.32 -11.76
N ALA A 103 1.77 -6.49 -12.23
CA ALA A 103 1.35 -7.58 -11.35
C ALA A 103 2.52 -8.11 -10.52
N ALA A 104 3.76 -8.00 -11.00
CA ALA A 104 4.94 -8.40 -10.26
C ALA A 104 5.15 -7.55 -9.00
N MET A 105 4.99 -6.22 -9.09
CA MET A 105 5.01 -5.34 -7.93
C MET A 105 3.87 -5.61 -6.95
N VAL A 106 2.64 -5.82 -7.46
CA VAL A 106 1.49 -6.18 -6.61
C VAL A 106 1.71 -7.52 -5.90
N GLU A 107 2.30 -8.51 -6.58
CA GLU A 107 2.64 -9.82 -6.01
C GLU A 107 3.69 -9.70 -4.89
N ARG A 108 4.72 -8.88 -5.07
CA ARG A 108 5.74 -8.60 -4.04
C ARG A 108 5.17 -7.87 -2.83
N LEU A 109 4.26 -6.92 -3.08
CA LEU A 109 3.55 -6.21 -2.03
C LEU A 109 2.72 -7.20 -1.20
N ILE A 110 1.86 -7.99 -1.85
CA ILE A 110 1.06 -9.02 -1.19
C ILE A 110 1.96 -10.00 -0.44
N HIS A 111 3.04 -10.47 -1.06
CA HIS A 111 3.99 -11.37 -0.40
C HIS A 111 4.56 -10.74 0.87
N SER A 112 4.89 -9.45 0.87
CA SER A 112 5.43 -8.77 2.06
C SER A 112 4.38 -8.59 3.16
N LEU A 113 3.10 -8.39 2.80
CA LEU A 113 2.00 -8.17 3.73
C LEU A 113 1.31 -9.44 4.22
N TYR A 114 1.45 -10.55 3.50
CA TYR A 114 0.61 -11.73 3.70
C TYR A 114 0.77 -12.33 5.09
N SER A 115 -0.36 -12.55 5.76
CA SER A 115 -0.54 -13.37 6.94
C SER A 115 -1.87 -14.12 6.82
N HIS A 116 -1.96 -15.36 7.32
CA HIS A 116 -3.11 -16.23 7.06
C HIS A 116 -4.42 -15.77 7.73
N GLN A 117 -4.33 -15.00 8.82
CA GLN A 117 -5.47 -14.50 9.57
C GLN A 117 -6.01 -13.18 9.03
N ASN A 118 -5.18 -12.43 8.28
CA ASN A 118 -5.56 -11.17 7.66
C ASN A 118 -6.46 -11.42 6.44
N ILE A 119 -7.03 -10.35 5.88
CA ILE A 119 -7.86 -10.43 4.68
C ILE A 119 -7.51 -9.33 3.68
N TYR A 120 -7.58 -9.65 2.38
CA TYR A 120 -7.09 -8.79 1.31
C TYR A 120 -8.14 -8.69 0.19
N CYS A 121 -8.61 -7.48 -0.06
CA CYS A 121 -9.41 -7.15 -1.24
C CYS A 121 -8.54 -6.48 -2.29
N ILE A 122 -8.60 -6.98 -3.52
CA ILE A 122 -7.91 -6.40 -4.67
C ILE A 122 -8.95 -5.79 -5.60
N HIS A 123 -8.91 -4.48 -5.77
CA HIS A 123 -9.63 -3.77 -6.80
C HIS A 123 -8.65 -3.42 -7.94
N TYR A 124 -8.69 -4.18 -9.03
CA TYR A 124 -8.00 -3.77 -10.25
C TYR A 124 -8.87 -2.88 -11.13
N ASP A 125 -8.25 -1.92 -11.81
CA ASP A 125 -8.97 -1.06 -12.76
C ASP A 125 -9.56 -1.86 -13.94
N GLN A 126 -10.82 -1.60 -14.29
CA GLN A 126 -11.45 -2.20 -15.46
C GLN A 126 -10.73 -1.90 -16.78
N LYS A 127 -9.95 -0.82 -16.89
CA LYS A 127 -9.16 -0.53 -18.11
C LYS A 127 -7.77 -1.18 -18.12
N ALA A 128 -7.39 -1.91 -17.07
CA ALA A 128 -6.10 -2.59 -17.01
C ALA A 128 -5.95 -3.69 -18.09
N ALA A 129 -4.71 -4.01 -18.42
CA ALA A 129 -4.37 -5.03 -19.41
C ALA A 129 -4.95 -6.42 -19.06
N LYS A 130 -5.25 -7.23 -20.09
CA LYS A 130 -5.81 -8.58 -19.88
C LYS A 130 -4.87 -9.51 -19.13
N SER A 131 -3.56 -9.42 -19.36
CA SER A 131 -2.55 -10.19 -18.65
C SER A 131 -2.49 -9.79 -17.17
N PHE A 132 -2.45 -8.49 -16.87
CA PHE A 132 -2.57 -7.97 -15.50
C PHE A 132 -3.78 -8.54 -14.74
N LYS A 133 -4.97 -8.46 -15.36
CA LYS A 133 -6.20 -9.01 -14.76
C LYS A 133 -6.09 -10.52 -14.54
N SER A 134 -5.57 -11.27 -15.52
CA SER A 134 -5.38 -12.72 -15.39
C SER A 134 -4.42 -13.05 -14.25
N ALA A 135 -3.32 -12.30 -14.12
CA ALA A 135 -2.32 -12.47 -13.08
C ALA A 135 -2.93 -12.31 -11.68
N LEU A 136 -3.68 -11.23 -11.45
CA LEU A 136 -4.31 -10.96 -10.15
C LEU A 136 -5.43 -11.95 -9.83
N ASN A 137 -6.22 -12.36 -10.82
CA ASN A 137 -7.24 -13.39 -10.64
C ASN A 137 -6.63 -14.73 -10.24
N ASN A 138 -5.52 -15.15 -10.88
CA ASN A 138 -4.83 -16.39 -10.51
C ASN A 138 -4.18 -16.28 -9.14
N LEU A 139 -3.52 -15.15 -8.84
CA LEU A 139 -2.93 -14.88 -7.53
C LEU A 139 -3.96 -14.99 -6.42
N ALA A 140 -5.12 -14.33 -6.55
CA ALA A 140 -6.19 -14.36 -5.56
C ALA A 140 -6.71 -15.80 -5.32
N LYS A 141 -6.92 -16.58 -6.39
CA LYS A 141 -7.37 -17.98 -6.28
C LYS A 141 -6.43 -18.89 -5.49
N CYS A 142 -5.15 -18.52 -5.35
CA CYS A 142 -4.20 -19.30 -4.58
C CYS A 142 -4.35 -19.17 -3.06
N PHE A 143 -5.19 -18.24 -2.57
CA PHE A 143 -5.37 -18.00 -1.15
C PHE A 143 -6.84 -17.90 -0.77
N PRO A 144 -7.25 -18.47 0.38
CA PRO A 144 -8.65 -18.37 0.83
C PRO A 144 -9.01 -16.97 1.34
N ASN A 145 -8.03 -16.15 1.69
CA ASN A 145 -8.18 -14.84 2.32
C ASN A 145 -7.80 -13.67 1.41
N ILE A 146 -7.62 -13.92 0.10
CA ILE A 146 -7.42 -12.88 -0.92
C ILE A 146 -8.52 -13.01 -1.95
N PHE A 147 -9.19 -11.91 -2.27
CA PHE A 147 -10.26 -11.90 -3.27
C PHE A 147 -10.21 -10.64 -4.14
N ILE A 148 -10.78 -10.75 -5.33
CA ILE A 148 -11.02 -9.60 -6.20
C ILE A 148 -12.33 -8.95 -5.79
N ALA A 149 -12.35 -7.62 -5.71
CA ALA A 149 -13.56 -6.86 -5.36
C ALA A 149 -14.74 -7.28 -6.24
N SER A 150 -15.92 -7.42 -5.63
CA SER A 150 -17.17 -7.80 -6.27
C SER A 150 -17.64 -6.77 -7.30
N LYS A 151 -17.25 -5.50 -7.10
CA LYS A 151 -17.47 -4.38 -8.01
C LYS A 151 -16.14 -3.73 -8.36
N LEU A 152 -15.92 -3.54 -9.65
CA LEU A 152 -14.70 -2.93 -10.20
C LEU A 152 -15.07 -1.66 -10.94
N GLU A 153 -14.28 -0.60 -10.75
CA GLU A 153 -14.44 0.71 -11.37
C GLU A 153 -13.45 0.91 -12.53
N THR A 154 -13.84 1.75 -13.48
CA THR A 154 -12.90 2.41 -14.38
C THR A 154 -12.39 3.67 -13.66
N VAL A 155 -11.16 3.62 -13.16
CA VAL A 155 -10.64 4.68 -12.27
C VAL A 155 -10.06 5.81 -13.11
N GLU A 156 -10.65 7.00 -13.02
CA GLU A 156 -10.13 8.21 -13.66
C GLU A 156 -9.38 9.07 -12.64
N TYR A 157 -8.29 9.69 -13.07
CA TYR A 157 -7.45 10.49 -12.18
C TYR A 157 -8.24 11.68 -11.61
N ALA A 158 -8.07 11.93 -10.31
CA ALA A 158 -8.78 12.97 -9.55
C ALA A 158 -10.32 12.85 -9.54
N HIS A 159 -10.90 11.77 -10.07
CA HIS A 159 -12.34 11.56 -10.15
C HIS A 159 -12.86 10.71 -8.98
N ILE A 160 -14.16 10.81 -8.67
CA ILE A 160 -14.82 10.03 -7.62
C ILE A 160 -14.66 8.51 -7.79
N SER A 161 -14.39 8.02 -9.00
CA SER A 161 -14.16 6.58 -9.22
C SER A 161 -12.95 6.03 -8.46
N ARG A 162 -11.96 6.87 -8.10
CA ARG A 162 -10.88 6.44 -7.19
C ARG A 162 -11.40 6.18 -5.79
N LEU A 163 -12.26 7.05 -5.26
CA LEU A 163 -12.89 6.86 -3.94
C LEU A 163 -13.86 5.67 -3.95
N GLN A 164 -14.67 5.54 -5.01
CA GLN A 164 -15.60 4.42 -5.20
C GLN A 164 -14.88 3.06 -5.21
N ALA A 165 -13.68 2.97 -5.80
CA ALA A 165 -12.88 1.75 -5.79
C ALA A 165 -12.52 1.29 -4.36
N ASP A 166 -12.18 2.22 -3.46
CA ASP A 166 -11.98 1.89 -2.04
C ASP A 166 -13.30 1.44 -1.39
N PHE A 167 -14.40 2.17 -1.61
CA PHE A 167 -15.72 1.80 -1.08
C PHE A 167 -16.15 0.38 -1.47
N ASN A 168 -15.89 -0.02 -2.72
CA ASN A 168 -16.20 -1.37 -3.19
C ASN A 168 -15.43 -2.42 -2.39
N CYS A 169 -14.12 -2.24 -2.19
CA CYS A 169 -13.34 -3.16 -1.37
C CYS A 169 -13.76 -3.13 0.10
N LEU A 170 -14.00 -1.95 0.67
CA LEU A 170 -14.42 -1.79 2.06
C LEU A 170 -15.75 -2.50 2.34
N SER A 171 -16.70 -2.43 1.41
CA SER A 171 -17.97 -3.14 1.48
C SER A 171 -17.77 -4.66 1.54
N ASP A 172 -16.95 -5.22 0.65
CA ASP A 172 -16.69 -6.66 0.62
C ASP A 172 -15.90 -7.14 1.85
N LEU A 173 -14.94 -6.33 2.31
CA LEU A 173 -14.16 -6.60 3.52
C LEU A 173 -15.07 -6.63 4.75
N LEU A 174 -16.01 -5.70 4.87
CA LEU A 174 -16.94 -5.66 6.00
C LEU A 174 -17.91 -6.86 6.01
N ALA A 175 -18.31 -7.34 4.83
CA ALA A 175 -19.15 -8.52 4.66
C ALA A 175 -18.42 -9.85 4.92
N SER A 176 -17.09 -9.84 5.00
CA SER A 176 -16.31 -11.03 5.32
C SER A 176 -16.55 -11.53 6.75
N SER A 177 -16.42 -12.85 6.95
CA SER A 177 -16.45 -13.49 8.26
C SER A 177 -15.19 -13.23 9.11
N VAL A 178 -14.12 -12.71 8.52
CA VAL A 178 -12.88 -12.38 9.26
C VAL A 178 -13.15 -11.16 10.16
N PRO A 179 -12.99 -11.27 11.50
CA PRO A 179 -13.27 -10.18 12.42
C PRO A 179 -12.07 -9.22 12.53
N TRP A 180 -11.67 -8.64 11.40
CA TRP A 180 -10.55 -7.72 11.31
C TRP A 180 -10.78 -6.45 12.14
N LYS A 181 -9.69 -5.80 12.57
CA LYS A 181 -9.73 -4.66 13.50
C LYS A 181 -9.54 -3.32 12.79
N TYR A 182 -8.61 -3.30 11.86
CA TYR A 182 -8.26 -2.13 11.07
C TYR A 182 -8.15 -2.49 9.60
N VAL A 183 -8.57 -1.57 8.74
CA VAL A 183 -8.30 -1.64 7.31
C VAL A 183 -7.21 -0.65 6.93
N ILE A 184 -6.29 -1.09 6.08
CA ILE A 184 -5.26 -0.26 5.46
C ILE A 184 -5.51 -0.25 3.95
N ASN A 185 -5.63 0.92 3.34
CA ASN A 185 -5.66 0.99 1.88
C ASN A 185 -4.26 1.21 1.29
N LEU A 186 -4.05 0.64 0.10
CA LEU A 186 -2.77 0.62 -0.60
C LEU A 186 -2.99 0.75 -2.11
N CYS A 187 -1.99 1.27 -2.80
CA CYS A 187 -1.87 1.18 -4.25
C CYS A 187 -0.70 0.27 -4.66
N GLY A 188 -0.62 -0.06 -5.96
CA GLY A 188 0.38 -1.02 -6.47
C GLY A 188 1.85 -0.60 -6.37
N GLN A 189 2.12 0.65 -5.99
CA GLN A 189 3.48 1.19 -5.80
C GLN A 189 3.81 1.51 -4.34
N ASP A 190 2.95 1.07 -3.41
CA ASP A 190 3.23 1.14 -1.98
C ASP A 190 4.09 -0.05 -1.53
N PHE A 191 4.81 0.14 -0.43
CA PHE A 191 5.50 -0.97 0.25
C PHE A 191 5.49 -0.76 1.77
N PRO A 192 5.38 -1.84 2.58
CA PRO A 192 5.46 -1.74 4.03
C PRO A 192 6.84 -1.28 4.52
N LEU A 193 6.86 -0.59 5.66
CA LEU A 193 8.06 -0.20 6.42
C LEU A 193 8.10 -0.87 7.80
N ARG A 194 7.09 -1.68 8.13
CA ARG A 194 6.94 -2.41 9.39
C ARG A 194 6.60 -3.86 9.12
N SER A 195 7.11 -4.77 9.94
CA SER A 195 6.65 -6.16 9.91
C SER A 195 5.19 -6.24 10.38
N ASN A 196 4.49 -7.35 10.09
CA ASN A 196 3.10 -7.51 10.55
C ASN A 196 3.01 -7.46 12.08
N PHE A 197 3.99 -8.05 12.79
CA PHE A 197 4.09 -7.97 14.26
C PHE A 197 4.16 -6.52 14.75
N GLN A 198 5.08 -5.72 14.18
CA GLN A 198 5.24 -4.32 14.56
C GLN A 198 4.01 -3.49 14.20
N LEU A 199 3.42 -3.74 13.03
CA LEU A 199 2.21 -3.05 12.60
C LEU A 199 1.05 -3.34 13.55
N VAL A 200 0.79 -4.59 13.91
CA VAL A 200 -0.22 -4.97 14.91
C VAL A 200 0.03 -4.28 16.25
N ALA A 201 1.27 -4.29 16.74
CA ALA A 201 1.64 -3.62 17.99
C ALA A 201 1.37 -2.11 17.95
N GLU A 202 1.61 -1.46 16.81
CA GLU A 202 1.33 -0.03 16.60
C GLU A 202 -0.17 0.26 16.49
N LEU A 203 -0.91 -0.54 15.72
CA LEU A 203 -2.36 -0.34 15.52
C LEU A 203 -3.17 -0.62 16.79
N LYS A 204 -2.71 -1.52 17.67
CA LYS A 204 -3.30 -1.70 19.00
C LYS A 204 -3.26 -0.41 19.84
N LYS A 205 -2.22 0.42 19.69
CA LYS A 205 -2.10 1.69 20.44
C LYS A 205 -3.16 2.70 20.03
N LEU A 206 -3.71 2.60 18.82
CA LEU A 206 -4.79 3.47 18.36
C LEU A 206 -6.08 3.28 19.17
N SER A 207 -6.27 2.13 19.82
CA SER A 207 -7.37 1.88 20.76
C SER A 207 -8.77 2.22 20.20
N GLY A 208 -9.03 1.89 18.92
CA GLY A 208 -10.28 2.21 18.21
C GLY A 208 -10.27 3.53 17.44
N GLY A 209 -9.27 4.38 17.69
CA GLY A 209 -9.01 5.60 16.92
C GLY A 209 -8.52 5.33 15.50
N ASN A 210 -8.63 6.34 14.64
CA ASN A 210 -8.22 6.30 13.25
C ASN A 210 -6.88 7.02 13.05
N MET A 211 -6.15 6.69 11.98
CA MET A 211 -4.93 7.39 11.59
C MET A 211 -4.97 7.72 10.10
N LEU A 212 -4.85 9.01 9.78
CA LEU A 212 -4.84 9.58 8.44
C LEU A 212 -4.43 11.05 8.52
N GLU A 213 -3.98 11.61 7.39
CA GLU A 213 -3.78 13.05 7.26
C GLU A 213 -5.14 13.75 7.28
N THR A 214 -5.26 14.81 8.09
CA THR A 214 -6.47 15.62 8.18
C THR A 214 -6.13 17.01 8.69
N ILE A 215 -6.16 17.98 7.77
CA ILE A 215 -5.77 19.37 8.00
C ILE A 215 -6.83 20.34 7.49
N LYS A 216 -6.81 21.58 7.97
CA LYS A 216 -7.68 22.63 7.43
C LYS A 216 -7.28 22.97 5.99
N PRO A 217 -8.24 23.14 5.08
CA PRO A 217 -7.93 23.38 3.67
C PRO A 217 -7.37 24.78 3.43
N SER A 218 -6.28 24.87 2.66
CA SER A 218 -5.80 26.12 2.09
C SER A 218 -6.83 26.71 1.10
N SER A 219 -6.71 27.99 0.76
CA SER A 219 -7.56 28.63 -0.26
C SER A 219 -7.56 27.87 -1.59
N SER A 220 -6.39 27.40 -2.04
CA SER A 220 -6.25 26.62 -3.27
C SER A 220 -6.91 25.24 -3.18
N LYS A 221 -6.79 24.54 -2.05
CA LYS A 221 -7.47 23.24 -1.86
C LYS A 221 -8.99 23.41 -1.72
N ARG A 222 -9.48 24.54 -1.17
CA ARG A 222 -10.92 24.83 -1.10
C ARG A 222 -11.58 24.90 -2.48
N GLU A 223 -10.89 25.42 -3.49
CA GLU A 223 -11.44 25.49 -4.85
C GLU A 223 -11.86 24.13 -5.42
N ARG A 224 -11.24 23.04 -4.95
CA ARG A 224 -11.51 21.67 -5.42
C ARG A 224 -12.90 21.15 -5.09
N PHE A 225 -13.57 21.74 -4.09
CA PHE A 225 -14.84 21.23 -3.60
C PHE A 225 -15.94 22.30 -3.45
N ILE A 226 -15.64 23.58 -3.70
CA ILE A 226 -16.66 24.66 -3.75
C ILE A 226 -17.23 24.91 -5.16
N TYR A 227 -16.70 24.24 -6.17
CA TYR A 227 -17.17 24.29 -7.56
C TYR A 227 -17.50 22.89 -8.07
N HIS A 228 -18.40 22.80 -9.05
CA HIS A 228 -18.67 21.56 -9.77
C HIS A 228 -17.55 21.26 -10.76
N TYR A 229 -17.19 19.98 -10.87
CA TYR A 229 -16.24 19.45 -11.81
C TYR A 229 -16.91 18.40 -12.69
N GLU A 230 -16.69 18.49 -13.99
CA GLU A 230 -17.22 17.55 -14.96
C GLU A 230 -16.09 16.77 -15.62
N LEU A 231 -16.29 15.46 -15.80
CA LEU A 231 -15.31 14.59 -16.43
C LEU A 231 -15.28 14.86 -17.94
N MET A 232 -14.19 15.46 -18.43
CA MET A 232 -14.03 15.82 -19.83
C MET A 232 -12.77 15.22 -20.43
N LYS A 233 -12.75 15.06 -21.76
CA LYS A 233 -11.52 14.77 -22.50
C LYS A 233 -10.70 16.06 -22.60
N VAL A 234 -9.52 16.08 -22.02
CA VAL A 234 -8.64 17.25 -22.05
C VAL A 234 -7.70 17.13 -23.25
N PRO A 235 -7.58 18.15 -24.12
CA PRO A 235 -6.60 18.15 -25.20
C PRO A 235 -5.19 17.91 -24.65
N TYR A 236 -4.38 17.11 -25.34
CA TYR A 236 -3.00 16.74 -24.97
C TYR A 236 -2.83 15.77 -23.79
N GLU A 237 -3.91 15.39 -23.13
CA GLU A 237 -3.91 14.28 -22.16
C GLU A 237 -4.55 13.04 -22.78
N TYR A 238 -3.94 11.88 -22.60
CA TYR A 238 -4.49 10.60 -23.10
C TYR A 238 -5.64 10.06 -22.22
N MET A 239 -6.10 10.84 -21.24
CA MET A 239 -7.07 10.44 -20.23
C MET A 239 -8.16 11.49 -19.99
N GLN A 240 -9.30 11.07 -19.45
CA GLN A 240 -10.33 12.00 -19.00
C GLN A 240 -9.94 12.57 -17.64
N MET A 241 -10.26 13.85 -17.41
CA MET A 241 -10.02 14.50 -16.12
C MET A 241 -11.22 15.35 -15.70
N PRO A 242 -11.49 15.48 -14.39
CA PRO A 242 -12.46 16.46 -13.90
C PRO A 242 -11.98 17.88 -14.19
N VAL A 243 -12.77 18.64 -14.93
CA VAL A 243 -12.51 20.03 -15.30
C VAL A 243 -13.45 20.93 -14.52
N LYS A 244 -12.88 21.96 -13.89
CA LYS A 244 -13.63 22.96 -13.10
C LYS A 244 -14.64 23.67 -13.99
N THR A 245 -15.89 23.71 -13.55
CA THR A 245 -16.95 24.52 -14.18
C THR A 245 -17.09 25.87 -13.49
N ASN A 246 -17.89 26.77 -14.06
CA ASN A 246 -18.23 28.06 -13.44
C ASN A 246 -19.39 27.95 -12.42
N ILE A 247 -19.85 26.74 -12.10
CA ILE A 247 -20.98 26.50 -11.20
C ILE A 247 -20.44 26.29 -9.79
N SER A 248 -20.88 27.10 -8.83
CA SER A 248 -20.56 26.90 -7.41
C SER A 248 -21.45 25.82 -6.80
N LYS A 249 -20.87 25.00 -5.91
CA LYS A 249 -21.61 23.96 -5.17
C LYS A 249 -22.31 24.55 -3.95
N ASN A 250 -23.44 23.96 -3.60
CA ASN A 250 -24.03 24.16 -2.28
C ASN A 250 -23.05 23.70 -1.17
N PRO A 251 -23.15 24.24 0.06
CA PRO A 251 -22.39 23.74 1.20
C PRO A 251 -22.57 22.22 1.38
N PRO A 252 -21.57 21.52 1.98
CA PRO A 252 -21.72 20.12 2.36
C PRO A 252 -22.98 19.92 3.22
N PRO A 253 -23.65 18.76 3.11
CA PRO A 253 -24.82 18.46 3.93
C PRO A 253 -24.43 18.32 5.42
N HIS A 254 -25.43 18.37 6.30
CA HIS A 254 -25.27 18.10 7.75
C HIS A 254 -24.28 19.01 8.49
N ASP A 255 -24.10 20.25 8.02
CA ASP A 255 -23.14 21.22 8.59
C ASP A 255 -21.72 20.65 8.75
N ILE A 256 -21.33 19.82 7.76
CA ILE A 256 -20.01 19.23 7.68
C ILE A 256 -18.98 20.33 7.36
N GLU A 257 -17.96 20.44 8.21
CA GLU A 257 -16.77 21.24 7.93
C GLU A 257 -15.77 20.38 7.16
N VAL A 258 -15.35 20.82 5.98
CA VAL A 258 -14.45 20.05 5.11
C VAL A 258 -13.00 20.20 5.58
N PHE A 259 -12.35 19.06 5.79
CA PHE A 259 -10.91 18.90 5.98
C PHE A 259 -10.30 18.20 4.77
N VAL A 260 -9.00 18.40 4.57
CA VAL A 260 -8.25 17.79 3.46
C VAL A 260 -7.11 16.94 4.00
N GLY A 261 -6.68 15.96 3.22
CA GLY A 261 -5.58 15.07 3.54
C GLY A 261 -5.13 14.33 2.29
N SER A 262 -4.80 13.06 2.46
CA SER A 262 -4.43 12.15 1.36
C SER A 262 -5.49 11.06 1.17
N ALA A 263 -5.36 10.34 0.06
CA ALA A 263 -6.18 9.16 -0.21
C ALA A 263 -5.87 7.96 0.73
N TYR A 264 -4.84 8.04 1.58
CA TYR A 264 -4.32 6.90 2.34
C TYR A 264 -4.67 6.94 3.82
N PHE A 265 -5.16 5.83 4.34
CA PHE A 265 -5.71 5.76 5.68
C PHE A 265 -5.42 4.43 6.39
N VAL A 266 -5.52 4.46 7.72
CA VAL A 266 -5.76 3.30 8.56
C VAL A 266 -6.98 3.58 9.43
N LEU A 267 -8.06 2.82 9.19
CA LEU A 267 -9.38 3.08 9.78
C LEU A 267 -9.87 1.85 10.55
N SER A 268 -10.55 2.07 11.67
CA SER A 268 -11.14 0.99 12.46
C SER A 268 -12.32 0.35 11.73
N ARG A 269 -12.62 -0.91 12.02
CA ARG A 269 -13.78 -1.62 11.45
C ARG A 269 -15.09 -0.91 11.74
N GLU A 270 -15.23 -0.38 12.95
CA GLU A 270 -16.40 0.37 13.39
C GLU A 270 -16.58 1.66 12.58
N PHE A 271 -15.50 2.38 12.27
CA PHE A 271 -15.56 3.57 11.41
C PHE A 271 -16.02 3.22 9.98
N ILE A 272 -15.52 2.11 9.42
CA ILE A 272 -15.95 1.64 8.09
C ILE A 272 -17.42 1.24 8.10
N GLN A 273 -17.87 0.53 9.14
CA GLN A 273 -19.28 0.17 9.29
C GLN A 273 -20.15 1.42 9.33
N TYR A 274 -19.81 2.41 10.17
CA TYR A 274 -20.51 3.68 10.20
C TYR A 274 -20.55 4.37 8.83
N THR A 275 -19.40 4.42 8.14
CA THR A 275 -19.27 5.07 6.83
C THR A 275 -20.19 4.45 5.77
N LEU A 276 -20.35 3.12 5.78
CA LEU A 276 -21.18 2.40 4.81
C LEU A 276 -22.68 2.42 5.17
N GLU A 277 -23.03 2.59 6.44
CA GLU A 277 -24.42 2.52 6.92
C GLU A 277 -25.07 3.91 7.07
N SER A 278 -24.33 4.90 7.55
CA SER A 278 -24.83 6.23 7.90
C SER A 278 -25.35 7.02 6.70
N SER A 279 -26.53 7.64 6.84
CA SER A 279 -27.06 8.58 5.85
C SER A 279 -26.17 9.81 5.70
N LEU A 280 -25.56 10.30 6.79
CA LEU A 280 -24.64 11.44 6.74
C LEU A 280 -23.44 11.15 5.82
N ALA A 281 -22.83 9.98 5.98
CA ALA A 281 -21.69 9.57 5.17
C ALA A 281 -22.07 9.38 3.70
N LYS A 282 -23.25 8.79 3.43
CA LYS A 282 -23.80 8.62 2.07
C LYS A 282 -24.09 9.96 1.39
N ASP A 283 -24.76 10.87 2.09
CA ASP A 283 -25.07 12.21 1.57
C ASP A 283 -23.78 12.99 1.28
N PHE A 284 -22.76 12.87 2.14
CA PHE A 284 -21.47 13.51 1.91
C PHE A 284 -20.68 12.87 0.75
N PHE A 285 -20.78 11.55 0.56
CA PHE A 285 -20.22 10.86 -0.59
C PHE A 285 -20.88 11.34 -1.88
N ASP A 286 -22.20 11.42 -1.90
CA ASP A 286 -22.96 11.90 -3.04
C ASP A 286 -22.67 13.37 -3.35
N TRP A 287 -22.55 14.21 -2.33
CA TRP A 287 -22.09 15.60 -2.48
C TRP A 287 -20.68 15.70 -3.07
N SER A 288 -19.81 14.72 -2.83
CA SER A 288 -18.42 14.71 -3.30
C SER A 288 -18.25 14.23 -4.76
N ARG A 289 -19.31 13.71 -5.42
CA ARG A 289 -19.20 13.06 -6.74
C ARG A 289 -18.62 13.92 -7.85
N ASP A 290 -18.92 15.20 -7.83
CA ASP A 290 -18.56 16.21 -8.83
C ASP A 290 -17.58 17.24 -8.25
N THR A 291 -16.70 16.78 -7.36
CA THR A 291 -15.56 17.55 -6.84
C THR A 291 -14.25 17.04 -7.44
N TYR A 292 -13.16 17.80 -7.27
CA TYR A 292 -11.83 17.41 -7.73
C TYR A 292 -11.03 16.70 -6.64
N SER A 293 -10.57 15.48 -6.92
CA SER A 293 -9.83 14.60 -5.99
C SER A 293 -10.58 14.37 -4.66
N PRO A 294 -11.82 13.84 -4.68
CA PRO A 294 -12.61 13.62 -3.47
C PRO A 294 -11.97 12.66 -2.46
N ASP A 295 -11.08 11.79 -2.92
CA ASP A 295 -10.25 10.95 -2.07
C ASP A 295 -9.32 11.74 -1.15
N GLU A 296 -8.97 12.99 -1.48
CA GLU A 296 -8.14 13.89 -0.67
C GLU A 296 -8.95 14.77 0.30
N HIS A 297 -10.28 14.65 0.38
CA HIS A 297 -11.07 15.34 1.41
C HIS A 297 -12.10 14.46 2.10
N PHE A 298 -12.60 13.41 1.45
CA PHE A 298 -13.67 12.59 2.00
C PHE A 298 -13.29 11.95 3.34
N TRP A 299 -12.17 11.22 3.38
CA TRP A 299 -11.70 10.53 4.59
C TRP A 299 -11.28 11.51 5.69
N ALA A 300 -10.49 12.52 5.32
CA ALA A 300 -10.01 13.55 6.23
C ALA A 300 -11.16 14.30 6.91
N THR A 301 -12.23 14.58 6.16
CA THR A 301 -13.44 15.23 6.65
C THR A 301 -14.25 14.30 7.55
N LEU A 302 -14.53 13.07 7.08
CA LEU A 302 -15.41 12.16 7.82
C LEU A 302 -14.82 11.78 9.18
N ALA A 303 -13.49 11.65 9.29
CA ALA A 303 -12.81 11.41 10.55
C ALA A 303 -12.95 12.56 11.58
N ARG A 304 -13.34 13.76 11.13
CA ARG A 304 -13.54 14.97 11.95
C ARG A 304 -15.03 15.28 12.20
N VAL A 305 -15.94 14.41 11.76
CA VAL A 305 -17.38 14.57 12.02
C VAL A 305 -17.68 14.16 13.47
N PRO A 306 -18.38 14.99 14.27
CA PRO A 306 -18.73 14.64 15.64
C PRO A 306 -19.54 13.35 15.75
N GLY A 307 -19.13 12.47 16.65
CA GLY A 307 -19.81 11.21 16.96
C GLY A 307 -19.45 10.02 16.06
N VAL A 308 -18.53 10.17 15.10
CA VAL A 308 -18.04 9.02 14.31
C VAL A 308 -17.12 8.12 15.15
N PRO A 309 -17.09 6.79 14.91
CA PRO A 309 -16.18 5.91 15.64
C PRO A 309 -14.70 6.28 15.44
N GLY A 310 -13.97 6.50 16.52
CA GLY A 310 -12.57 6.95 16.44
C GLY A 310 -12.43 8.40 15.95
N GLU A 311 -13.41 9.26 16.26
CA GLU A 311 -13.42 10.69 15.98
C GLU A 311 -12.09 11.37 16.34
N ILE A 312 -11.64 12.23 15.45
CA ILE A 312 -10.62 13.24 15.72
C ILE A 312 -11.37 14.58 15.85
N PRO A 313 -11.40 15.24 17.02
CA PRO A 313 -12.18 16.45 17.19
C PRO A 313 -11.81 17.55 16.18
N ARG A 314 -12.80 18.33 15.73
CA ARG A 314 -12.57 19.47 14.81
C ARG A 314 -11.61 20.52 15.39
N SER A 315 -11.57 20.63 16.72
CA SER A 315 -10.69 21.53 17.47
C SER A 315 -9.29 20.97 17.72
N ALA A 316 -9.06 19.67 17.47
CA ALA A 316 -7.73 19.08 17.62
C ALA A 316 -6.79 19.61 16.53
N GLU A 317 -5.50 19.64 16.83
CA GLU A 317 -4.48 20.08 15.88
C GLU A 317 -4.56 19.31 14.56
N ASP A 318 -4.13 19.98 13.49
CA ASP A 318 -4.01 19.40 12.16
C ASP A 318 -3.01 18.23 12.21
N ILE A 319 -3.37 17.10 11.58
CA ILE A 319 -2.48 15.94 11.44
C ILE A 319 -1.90 16.00 10.03
N THR A 320 -0.64 16.39 9.93
CA THR A 320 0.09 16.47 8.65
C THR A 320 0.44 15.09 8.10
N ASP A 321 0.93 15.02 6.87
CA ASP A 321 1.46 13.79 6.26
C ASP A 321 2.65 13.20 7.04
N LEU A 322 3.51 14.05 7.62
CA LEU A 322 4.62 13.61 8.45
C LEU A 322 4.17 13.04 9.82
N GLN A 323 3.07 13.55 10.36
CA GLN A 323 2.48 13.05 11.60
C GLN A 323 1.59 11.82 11.35
N SER A 324 0.90 11.79 10.20
CA SER A 324 0.12 10.66 9.73
C SER A 324 1.05 9.51 9.38
N LYS A 325 1.15 8.53 10.28
CA LYS A 325 2.02 7.35 10.09
C LYS A 325 1.62 6.46 8.90
N THR A 326 0.51 6.76 8.22
CA THR A 326 -0.08 5.92 7.16
C THR A 326 0.82 5.80 5.94
N ARG A 327 1.43 6.91 5.49
CA ARG A 327 2.22 6.92 4.26
C ARG A 327 3.34 7.95 4.29
N LEU A 328 4.57 7.48 4.11
CA LEU A 328 5.72 8.32 3.85
C LEU A 328 5.85 8.59 2.34
N VAL A 329 5.70 9.85 1.96
CA VAL A 329 5.85 10.34 0.58
C VAL A 329 6.86 11.47 0.58
N LYS A 330 7.85 11.41 -0.31
CA LYS A 330 8.77 12.53 -0.54
C LYS A 330 8.38 13.29 -1.80
N TRP A 331 8.04 14.54 -1.61
CA TRP A 331 7.88 15.59 -2.61
C TRP A 331 9.20 16.30 -2.88
N ASN A 332 9.59 16.40 -4.14
CA ASN A 332 10.88 16.96 -4.56
C ASN A 332 11.12 18.39 -4.08
N TYR A 333 10.07 19.21 -4.00
CA TYR A 333 10.15 20.61 -3.57
C TYR A 333 10.26 20.80 -2.04
N LEU A 334 10.23 19.71 -1.26
CA LEU A 334 10.44 19.72 0.20
C LEU A 334 11.68 18.89 0.62
N GLU A 335 12.39 18.31 -0.35
CA GLU A 335 13.69 17.68 -0.11
C GLU A 335 14.70 18.71 0.40
N ASP A 336 15.66 18.26 1.21
CA ASP A 336 16.62 19.09 1.97
C ASP A 336 16.01 20.01 3.05
N HIS A 337 14.67 20.09 3.14
CA HIS A 337 13.96 20.85 4.15
C HIS A 337 13.27 19.96 5.19
N LEU A 338 12.44 19.01 4.74
CA LEU A 338 11.70 18.11 5.63
C LEU A 338 12.30 16.70 5.71
N TYR A 339 13.01 16.29 4.67
CA TYR A 339 13.67 14.99 4.55
C TYR A 339 14.86 15.07 3.59
N PRO A 340 15.79 14.09 3.63
CA PRO A 340 16.94 14.06 2.73
C PRO A 340 16.54 14.08 1.25
N PRO A 341 17.47 14.26 0.30
CA PRO A 341 17.19 14.09 -1.13
C PRO A 341 16.73 12.68 -1.50
N CYS A 342 15.94 12.57 -2.56
CA CYS A 342 15.58 11.27 -3.16
C CYS A 342 16.83 10.62 -3.79
N THR A 343 17.03 9.33 -3.55
CA THR A 343 18.17 8.60 -4.11
C THR A 343 17.81 7.82 -5.38
N GLY A 344 16.50 7.70 -5.67
CA GLY A 344 15.96 7.09 -6.88
C GLY A 344 15.75 8.11 -8.00
N THR A 345 14.49 8.35 -8.37
CA THR A 345 14.09 9.36 -9.37
C THR A 345 12.75 9.99 -8.99
N HIS A 346 12.26 10.98 -9.73
CA HIS A 346 10.97 11.63 -9.48
C HIS A 346 9.99 11.40 -10.62
N LEU A 347 8.74 11.18 -10.27
CA LEU A 347 7.63 11.18 -11.22
C LEU A 347 6.48 12.01 -10.66
N ARG A 348 6.10 13.08 -11.39
CA ARG A 348 5.08 14.06 -10.97
C ARG A 348 5.37 14.61 -9.56
N SER A 349 6.61 15.06 -9.35
CA SER A 349 7.13 15.61 -8.08
C SER A 349 7.24 14.62 -6.91
N VAL A 350 6.84 13.35 -7.06
CA VAL A 350 6.98 12.32 -6.02
C VAL A 350 8.23 11.48 -6.25
N CYS A 351 9.03 11.26 -5.21
CA CYS A 351 10.18 10.36 -5.22
C CYS A 351 9.72 8.91 -5.41
N ILE A 352 10.37 8.24 -6.36
CA ILE A 352 10.44 6.79 -6.45
C ILE A 352 11.76 6.42 -5.79
N TYR A 353 11.70 5.78 -4.61
CA TYR A 353 12.85 5.59 -3.72
C TYR A 353 13.95 4.72 -4.33
N GLY A 354 15.21 4.96 -3.91
CA GLY A 354 16.37 4.14 -4.23
C GLY A 354 16.96 3.40 -3.02
N ALA A 355 17.84 2.43 -3.25
CA ALA A 355 18.38 1.52 -2.23
C ALA A 355 19.11 2.23 -1.10
N ALA A 356 19.73 3.39 -1.37
CA ALA A 356 20.42 4.19 -0.37
C ALA A 356 19.48 4.79 0.70
N GLU A 357 18.17 4.80 0.44
CA GLU A 357 17.16 5.24 1.41
C GLU A 357 16.68 4.12 2.35
N LEU A 358 17.11 2.86 2.18
CA LEU A 358 16.60 1.72 2.94
C LEU A 358 16.62 1.96 4.46
N ARG A 359 17.77 2.36 5.01
CA ARG A 359 17.91 2.63 6.46
C ARG A 359 16.99 3.75 6.93
N TRP A 360 16.91 4.83 6.15
CA TRP A 360 16.09 5.98 6.48
C TRP A 360 14.60 5.61 6.48
N LEU A 361 14.13 4.95 5.42
CA LEU A 361 12.75 4.47 5.29
C LEU A 361 12.34 3.59 6.47
N MET A 362 13.17 2.62 6.85
CA MET A 362 12.86 1.73 7.95
C MET A 362 12.85 2.43 9.31
N ASN A 363 13.64 3.48 9.50
CA ASN A 363 13.79 4.15 10.79
C ASN A 363 12.96 5.43 10.94
N TYR A 364 12.31 5.93 9.87
CA TYR A 364 11.66 7.25 9.89
C TYR A 364 10.40 7.31 10.78
N GLY A 365 9.58 6.25 10.80
CA GLY A 365 8.44 6.17 11.73
C GLY A 365 7.12 5.70 11.13
N HIS A 366 6.93 5.90 9.83
CA HIS A 366 5.72 5.52 9.09
C HIS A 366 5.57 4.00 8.94
N TRP A 367 4.36 3.57 8.66
CA TRP A 367 4.01 2.16 8.46
C TRP A 367 4.21 1.69 7.03
N PHE A 368 4.05 2.60 6.05
CA PHE A 368 4.22 2.34 4.64
C PHE A 368 4.84 3.55 3.94
N ALA A 369 5.37 3.35 2.73
CA ALA A 369 5.92 4.40 1.88
C ALA A 369 5.39 4.33 0.45
N ASN A 370 5.43 5.47 -0.24
CA ASN A 370 5.10 5.66 -1.66
C ASN A 370 6.15 6.61 -2.30
N LYS A 371 6.81 6.30 -3.43
CA LYS A 371 6.56 5.20 -4.38
C LYS A 371 7.74 4.24 -4.50
N PHE A 372 7.44 2.99 -4.84
CA PHE A 372 8.41 1.98 -5.26
C PHE A 372 8.14 1.54 -6.70
N ASP A 373 9.20 1.31 -7.46
CA ASP A 373 9.15 0.79 -8.83
C ASP A 373 10.39 -0.07 -9.07
N SER A 374 10.20 -1.35 -9.42
CA SER A 374 11.31 -2.28 -9.66
C SER A 374 12.12 -1.90 -10.90
N LYS A 375 11.56 -1.09 -11.80
CA LYS A 375 12.29 -0.53 -12.96
C LYS A 375 13.14 0.68 -12.59
N VAL A 376 12.95 1.25 -11.39
CA VAL A 376 13.81 2.31 -10.85
C VAL A 376 14.88 1.72 -9.95
N ASP A 377 14.50 0.88 -8.98
CA ASP A 377 15.45 0.24 -8.08
C ASP A 377 14.91 -1.09 -7.51
N PRO A 378 15.25 -2.23 -8.14
CA PRO A 378 14.81 -3.54 -7.67
C PRO A 378 15.55 -3.98 -6.39
N VAL A 379 16.73 -3.39 -6.11
CA VAL A 379 17.53 -3.70 -4.93
C VAL A 379 16.82 -3.20 -3.67
N LEU A 380 16.26 -1.99 -3.70
CA LEU A 380 15.48 -1.46 -2.58
C LEU A 380 14.33 -2.39 -2.20
N ILE A 381 13.53 -2.83 -3.17
CA ILE A 381 12.36 -3.69 -2.94
C ILE A 381 12.79 -5.04 -2.36
N LYS A 382 13.83 -5.67 -2.92
CA LYS A 382 14.40 -6.92 -2.38
C LYS A 382 14.82 -6.72 -0.92
N CYS A 383 15.63 -5.70 -0.65
CA CYS A 383 16.25 -5.53 0.65
C CYS A 383 15.26 -5.09 1.71
N LEU A 384 14.28 -4.26 1.38
CA LEU A 384 13.21 -3.92 2.29
C LEU A 384 12.37 -5.16 2.65
N ALA A 385 12.00 -5.99 1.67
CA ALA A 385 11.27 -7.23 1.93
C ALA A 385 12.07 -8.22 2.80
N GLU A 386 13.37 -8.35 2.53
CA GLU A 386 14.29 -9.20 3.29
C GLU A 386 14.40 -8.73 4.76
N LYS A 387 14.61 -7.44 4.99
CA LYS A 387 14.69 -6.86 6.34
C LYS A 387 13.39 -6.97 7.12
N LEU A 388 12.24 -6.79 6.47
CA LEU A 388 10.94 -6.98 7.12
C LEU A 388 10.69 -8.44 7.50
N ALA A 389 11.12 -9.39 6.66
CA ALA A 389 11.02 -10.82 6.95
C ALA A 389 11.96 -11.25 8.09
N GLU A 390 13.16 -10.67 8.18
CA GLU A 390 14.09 -10.85 9.31
C GLU A 390 13.46 -10.34 10.61
N GLN A 391 12.97 -9.09 10.62
CA GLN A 391 12.30 -8.49 11.77
C GLN A 391 11.08 -9.31 12.21
N GLN A 392 10.25 -9.77 11.27
CA GLN A 392 9.09 -10.60 11.59
C GLN A 392 9.49 -11.89 12.32
N LYS A 393 10.53 -12.59 11.84
CA LYS A 393 11.02 -13.82 12.47
C LYS A 393 11.58 -13.55 13.87
N GLU A 394 12.35 -12.49 14.01
CA GLU A 394 12.95 -12.11 15.28
C GLU A 394 11.88 -11.78 16.34
N TRP A 395 10.93 -10.90 16.00
CA TRP A 395 9.89 -10.49 16.94
C TRP A 395 8.95 -11.62 17.35
N VAL A 396 8.53 -12.47 16.40
CA VAL A 396 7.68 -13.63 16.72
C VAL A 396 8.42 -14.62 17.61
N ARG A 397 9.71 -14.85 17.37
CA ARG A 397 10.54 -15.71 18.23
C ARG A 397 10.64 -15.15 19.65
N LEU A 398 11.01 -13.88 19.80
CA LEU A 398 11.14 -13.23 21.10
C LEU A 398 9.82 -13.21 21.88
N SER A 399 8.70 -12.98 21.19
CA SER A 399 7.36 -13.06 21.79
C SER A 399 7.03 -14.47 22.29
N SER A 400 7.43 -15.50 21.55
CA SER A 400 7.21 -16.89 21.94
C SER A 400 8.05 -17.27 23.17
N ASP A 401 9.33 -16.88 23.19
CA ASP A 401 10.24 -17.14 24.31
C ASP A 401 9.75 -16.46 25.61
N SER A 402 9.30 -15.20 25.52
CA SER A 402 8.68 -14.48 26.63
C SER A 402 7.44 -15.19 27.18
N TYR A 403 6.58 -15.71 26.28
CA TYR A 403 5.40 -16.49 26.66
C TYR A 403 5.78 -17.76 27.45
N PHE A 404 6.82 -18.49 27.02
CA PHE A 404 7.29 -19.68 27.74
C PHE A 404 7.89 -19.35 29.12
N LEU A 405 8.66 -18.27 29.25
CA LEU A 405 9.21 -17.83 30.54
C LEU A 405 8.09 -17.45 31.53
N HIS A 406 7.08 -16.71 31.06
CA HIS A 406 5.92 -16.39 31.90
C HIS A 406 5.14 -17.64 32.33
N ARG A 407 4.90 -18.60 31.42
CA ARG A 407 4.22 -19.86 31.78
C ARG A 407 5.04 -20.73 32.75
N GLY A 408 6.36 -20.75 32.59
CA GLY A 408 7.28 -21.42 33.50
C GLY A 408 7.22 -20.84 34.91
N SER A 409 7.14 -19.51 35.04
CA SER A 409 7.03 -18.85 36.36
C SER A 409 5.68 -19.09 37.06
N VAL A 410 4.58 -19.19 36.31
CA VAL A 410 3.24 -19.46 36.87
C VAL A 410 3.08 -20.92 37.32
N ASN A 411 3.77 -21.86 36.68
CA ASN A 411 3.71 -23.28 37.04
C ASN A 411 4.64 -23.70 38.20
N VAL A 412 5.49 -22.81 38.70
CA VAL A 412 6.35 -23.07 39.89
C VAL A 412 5.66 -22.61 41.19
N SER A 413 4.45 -22.05 41.10
CA SER A 413 3.70 -21.49 42.24
C SER A 413 2.44 -22.31 42.62
N ARG A 414 2.44 -23.62 42.43
CA ARG A 414 1.34 -24.51 42.87
C ARG A 414 1.82 -25.66 43.72
#